data_AF-A0A9N9VV61-F1
#
_entry.id   AF-A0A9N9VV61-F1
#
_cell.length_a   1.000
_cell.length_b   1.000
_cell.length_c   1.000
_cell.angle_alpha   90.00
_cell.angle_beta   90.00
_cell.angle_gamma   90.00
#
_symmetry.space_group_name_H-M   'P 1'
#
loop_
_entity.id
_entity.type
_entity.pdbx_description
1 polymer ?
#
loop_
_entity_poly.entity_id
_entity_poly.type
_entity_poly.pdbx_seq_one_letter_code
_entity_poly.pdbx_strand_id
1 'polypeptide(L)'
;MYLLTLILATKLFGCVGAIDLEALRTQTSTELKKINYLETASELVKTVAPGATFKIVPGHYTGSNGISHVYFKQTFHDVEIDNALFNVNIDKNGQVFSFGNSFFNGSFPESSPEAIKALSLPPMEALEVIQRTLDLPVDITSNTKVEPTDESRQSYIFRNVRGLRRDPTPRPVYIVKPNGQLALTWKVGTDAEDMSYSSYVDAENKPATVIAVLDHVDRWIYEVYPFGVGSPADEVRTEIEDPQDSKASPFGWHNPLNATTNTYDTTGNNVVVGGASYLAWRPASGHKS
;
A
#
# COMPACT_ATOMS: atom_id res chain seq x y z
N MET A 1 12.52 54.34 -12.75
CA MET A 1 12.80 54.90 -14.09
C MET A 1 13.80 53.98 -14.81
N TYR A 2 13.31 52.87 -15.38
CA TYR A 2 14.02 52.10 -16.41
C TYR A 2 12.94 51.55 -17.33
N LEU A 3 12.74 52.28 -18.43
CA LEU A 3 11.86 51.97 -19.54
C LEU A 3 12.66 51.03 -20.45
N LEU A 4 12.23 49.77 -20.61
CA LEU A 4 12.78 48.90 -21.64
C LEU A 4 11.90 49.02 -22.89
N THR A 5 12.47 49.68 -23.90
CA THR A 5 11.89 50.01 -25.19
C THR A 5 11.73 48.75 -26.04
N LEU A 6 10.49 48.39 -26.39
CA LEU A 6 10.20 47.32 -27.35
C LEU A 6 10.11 47.94 -28.75
N ILE A 7 11.08 47.65 -29.62
CA ILE A 7 11.09 48.09 -31.01
C ILE A 7 10.27 47.11 -31.87
N LEU A 8 9.25 47.68 -32.50
CA LEU A 8 8.39 47.11 -33.54
C LEU A 8 9.22 46.70 -34.78
N ALA A 9 9.09 45.46 -35.24
CA ALA A 9 9.47 45.07 -36.59
C ALA A 9 8.25 44.50 -37.31
N THR A 10 7.73 45.26 -38.28
CA THR A 10 6.58 44.88 -39.11
C THR A 10 7.04 44.60 -40.53
N LYS A 11 6.44 43.54 -41.11
CA LYS A 11 6.27 43.15 -42.54
C LYS A 11 7.10 41.93 -42.97
N LEU A 12 6.55 40.89 -43.62
CA LEU A 12 5.28 40.73 -44.36
C LEU A 12 5.04 39.23 -44.69
N PHE A 13 3.89 38.65 -44.30
CA PHE A 13 2.93 37.87 -45.11
C PHE A 13 2.02 36.99 -44.23
N GLY A 14 0.70 37.21 -44.32
CA GLY A 14 -0.34 36.21 -44.01
C GLY A 14 -0.91 36.21 -42.59
N CYS A 15 -2.05 36.89 -42.40
CA CYS A 15 -2.99 36.74 -41.26
C CYS A 15 -2.36 36.72 -39.85
N VAL A 16 -1.85 37.86 -39.38
CA VAL A 16 -1.69 38.06 -37.93
C VAL A 16 -3.01 38.61 -37.41
N GLY A 17 -3.90 37.71 -36.98
CA GLY A 17 -4.98 38.10 -36.07
C GLY A 17 -4.36 38.81 -34.87
N ALA A 18 -4.97 39.90 -34.42
CA ALA A 18 -4.55 40.57 -33.19
C ALA A 18 -4.42 39.50 -32.10
N ILE A 19 -3.19 39.27 -31.63
CA ILE A 19 -2.97 38.39 -30.50
C ILE A 19 -3.60 39.12 -29.33
N ASP A 20 -4.77 38.67 -28.92
CA ASP A 20 -5.49 39.22 -27.79
C ASP A 20 -4.65 38.92 -26.55
N LEU A 21 -3.92 39.93 -26.07
CA LEU A 21 -3.06 39.81 -24.89
C LEU A 21 -3.89 39.47 -23.64
N GLU A 22 -5.19 39.81 -23.60
CA GLU A 22 -6.09 39.37 -22.55
C GLU A 22 -6.46 37.90 -22.73
N ALA A 23 -6.71 37.43 -23.95
CA ALA A 23 -6.90 35.99 -24.21
C ALA A 23 -5.63 35.17 -23.91
N LEU A 24 -4.43 35.71 -24.19
CA LEU A 24 -3.16 35.09 -23.85
C LEU A 24 -2.89 35.11 -22.34
N ARG A 25 -3.24 36.21 -21.65
CA ARG A 25 -3.24 36.30 -20.16
C ARG A 25 -4.28 35.41 -19.53
N THR A 26 -5.42 35.20 -20.18
CA THR A 26 -6.53 34.37 -19.71
C THR A 26 -6.23 32.90 -20.00
N GLN A 27 -5.62 32.56 -21.12
CA GLN A 27 -5.08 31.22 -21.38
C GLN A 27 -3.93 30.89 -20.43
N THR A 28 -2.97 31.80 -20.23
CA THR A 28 -1.92 31.59 -19.23
C THR A 28 -2.47 31.61 -17.81
N SER A 29 -3.47 32.42 -17.45
CA SER A 29 -4.09 32.37 -16.10
C SER A 29 -4.96 31.14 -15.87
N THR A 30 -5.58 30.60 -16.93
CA THR A 30 -6.37 29.36 -16.90
C THR A 30 -5.44 28.13 -16.93
N GLU A 31 -4.26 28.21 -17.54
CA GLU A 31 -3.18 27.22 -17.40
C GLU A 31 -2.41 27.36 -16.06
N LEU A 32 -2.32 28.56 -15.48
CA LEU A 32 -1.60 28.87 -14.23
C LEU A 32 -2.31 28.43 -12.94
N LYS A 33 -3.38 27.63 -13.02
CA LYS A 33 -3.93 26.98 -11.83
C LYS A 33 -4.63 25.66 -12.11
N LYS A 34 -4.01 24.79 -12.93
CA LYS A 34 -4.21 23.36 -12.72
C LYS A 34 -3.56 23.05 -11.38
N ILE A 35 -4.35 23.11 -10.32
CA ILE A 35 -3.96 22.76 -8.95
C ILE A 35 -3.16 21.46 -9.01
N ASN A 36 -1.85 21.55 -8.85
CA ASN A 36 -0.98 20.39 -8.91
C ASN A 36 -0.93 19.80 -7.51
N TYR A 37 -1.96 19.02 -7.16
CA TYR A 37 -2.08 18.39 -5.84
C TYR A 37 -0.83 17.57 -5.46
N LEU A 38 -0.09 17.04 -6.44
CA LEU A 38 1.19 16.34 -6.21
C LEU A 38 2.29 17.29 -5.72
N GLU A 39 2.35 18.50 -6.27
CA GLU A 39 3.30 19.53 -5.86
C GLU A 39 2.98 20.03 -4.46
N THR A 40 1.72 20.41 -4.20
CA THR A 40 1.27 20.80 -2.86
C THR A 40 1.53 19.72 -1.83
N ALA A 41 1.24 18.45 -2.15
CA ALA A 41 1.51 17.34 -1.26
C ALA A 41 3.02 17.15 -1.02
N SER A 42 3.83 17.26 -2.07
CA SER A 42 5.29 17.14 -1.96
C SER A 42 5.92 18.29 -1.15
N GLU A 43 5.39 19.50 -1.28
CA GLU A 43 5.80 20.66 -0.47
C GLU A 43 5.49 20.46 1.01
N LEU A 44 4.30 19.92 1.33
CA LEU A 44 3.96 19.57 2.70
C LEU A 44 4.95 18.55 3.29
N VAL A 45 5.26 17.48 2.55
CA VAL A 45 6.22 16.46 3.02
C VAL A 45 7.58 17.08 3.29
N LYS A 46 8.10 17.92 2.39
CA LYS A 46 9.38 18.63 2.58
C LYS A 46 9.36 19.57 3.77
N THR A 47 8.20 20.16 4.07
CA THR A 47 8.02 21.06 5.22
C THR A 47 7.97 20.29 6.54
N VAL A 48 7.24 19.17 6.58
CA VAL A 48 7.07 18.35 7.79
C VAL A 48 8.29 17.49 8.09
N ALA A 49 8.97 16.98 7.06
CA ALA A 49 10.15 16.13 7.17
C ALA A 49 11.33 16.73 6.37
N PRO A 50 11.91 17.86 6.83
CA PRO A 50 13.01 18.51 6.12
C PRO A 50 14.22 17.57 6.02
N GLY A 51 14.79 17.47 4.81
CA GLY A 51 15.95 16.62 4.54
C GLY A 51 15.63 15.13 4.34
N ALA A 52 14.38 14.70 4.54
CA ALA A 52 14.00 13.34 4.20
C ALA A 52 14.04 13.12 2.69
N THR A 53 14.68 12.05 2.26
CA THR A 53 14.52 11.51 0.90
C THR A 53 13.29 10.62 0.85
N PHE A 54 12.51 10.73 -0.22
CA PHE A 54 11.28 9.97 -0.38
C PHE A 54 10.90 9.83 -1.86
N LYS A 55 10.00 8.89 -2.14
CA LYS A 55 9.36 8.73 -3.44
C LYS A 55 7.84 8.80 -3.32
N ILE A 56 7.19 9.25 -4.39
CA ILE A 56 5.74 9.14 -4.53
C ILE A 56 5.41 7.69 -4.83
N VAL A 57 4.51 7.10 -4.04
CA VAL A 57 4.01 5.75 -4.29
C VAL A 57 3.01 5.81 -5.46
N PRO A 58 3.13 4.92 -6.46
CA PRO A 58 2.14 4.82 -7.52
C PRO A 58 0.72 4.59 -6.98
N GLY A 59 -0.29 5.07 -7.69
CA GLY A 59 -1.70 4.87 -7.29
C GLY A 59 -2.31 6.01 -6.46
N HIS A 60 -1.73 7.22 -6.50
CA HIS A 60 -2.44 8.41 -6.09
C HIS A 60 -3.70 8.62 -6.96
N TYR A 61 -4.77 9.16 -6.38
CA TYR A 61 -6.05 9.34 -7.08
C TYR A 61 -6.85 10.48 -6.49
N THR A 62 -7.88 10.95 -7.22
CA THR A 62 -8.88 11.88 -6.70
C THR A 62 -10.19 11.13 -6.51
N GLY A 63 -10.71 11.12 -5.28
CA GLY A 63 -11.99 10.51 -4.96
C GLY A 63 -13.17 11.25 -5.59
N SER A 64 -14.33 10.59 -5.64
CA SER A 64 -15.58 11.20 -6.10
C SER A 64 -16.04 12.41 -5.25
N ASN A 65 -15.53 12.51 -4.02
CA ASN A 65 -15.70 13.65 -3.12
C ASN A 65 -14.79 14.86 -3.48
N GLY A 66 -13.94 14.73 -4.51
CA GLY A 66 -13.02 15.79 -4.95
C GLY A 66 -11.75 15.93 -4.09
N ILE A 67 -11.46 14.99 -3.18
CA ILE A 67 -10.22 14.96 -2.40
C ILE A 67 -9.19 14.10 -3.13
N SER A 68 -7.99 14.64 -3.34
CA SER A 68 -6.86 13.90 -3.89
C SER A 68 -6.03 13.24 -2.78
N HIS A 69 -5.71 11.97 -2.94
CA HIS A 69 -4.92 11.17 -2.01
C HIS A 69 -3.55 10.88 -2.61
N VAL A 70 -2.49 11.33 -1.94
CA VAL A 70 -1.10 11.13 -2.36
C VAL A 70 -0.34 10.40 -1.26
N TYR A 71 0.42 9.39 -1.65
CA TYR A 71 1.20 8.57 -0.72
C TYR A 71 2.68 8.69 -1.03
N PHE A 72 3.49 8.78 0.01
CA PHE A 72 4.94 8.87 -0.08
C PHE A 72 5.55 7.78 0.79
N LYS A 73 6.68 7.26 0.34
CA LYS A 73 7.50 6.32 1.11
C LYS A 73 8.88 6.90 1.28
N GLN A 74 9.36 6.96 2.51
CA GLN A 74 10.69 7.45 2.81
C GLN A 74 11.75 6.48 2.27
N THR A 75 12.87 7.03 1.84
CA THR A 75 14.03 6.28 1.39
C THR A 75 15.26 6.72 2.17
N PHE A 76 16.25 5.85 2.27
CA PHE A 76 17.58 6.15 2.77
C PHE A 76 18.60 5.39 1.91
N HIS A 77 19.54 6.12 1.30
CA HIS A 77 20.47 5.57 0.29
C HIS A 77 19.77 4.77 -0.82
N ASP A 78 18.67 5.34 -1.35
CA ASP A 78 17.80 4.73 -2.37
C ASP A 78 17.14 3.40 -1.99
N VAL A 79 17.24 2.99 -0.72
CA VAL A 79 16.51 1.86 -0.15
C VAL A 79 15.28 2.36 0.58
N GLU A 80 14.15 1.70 0.37
CA GLU A 80 12.90 2.03 1.05
C GLU A 80 12.99 1.77 2.55
N ILE A 81 12.44 2.68 3.36
CA ILE A 81 12.09 2.41 4.74
C ILE A 81 10.62 1.95 4.74
N ASP A 82 10.39 0.64 4.83
CA ASP A 82 9.15 0.04 4.35
C ASP A 82 7.91 0.47 5.17
N ASN A 83 8.07 0.70 6.48
CA ASN A 83 7.02 1.18 7.38
C ASN A 83 7.04 2.70 7.62
N ALA A 84 7.83 3.46 6.87
CA ALA A 84 7.88 4.92 6.92
C ALA A 84 7.09 5.54 5.76
N LEU A 85 5.83 5.86 6.01
CA LEU A 85 4.85 6.31 5.03
C LEU A 85 4.35 7.71 5.36
N PHE A 86 3.99 8.47 4.33
CA PHE A 86 3.30 9.75 4.46
C PHE A 86 2.08 9.72 3.55
N ASN A 87 0.90 9.98 4.07
CA ASN A 87 -0.31 10.19 3.27
C ASN A 87 -0.72 11.66 3.36
N VAL A 88 -1.07 12.25 2.23
CA VAL A 88 -1.53 13.63 2.13
C VAL A 88 -2.83 13.67 1.36
N ASN A 89 -3.83 14.31 1.94
CA ASN A 89 -5.14 14.51 1.36
C ASN A 89 -5.28 15.99 0.97
N ILE A 90 -5.50 16.27 -0.32
CA ILE A 90 -5.60 17.62 -0.88
C ILE A 90 -7.06 17.90 -1.26
N ASP A 91 -7.61 19.03 -0.83
CA ASP A 91 -8.97 19.43 -1.15
C ASP A 91 -9.12 19.91 -2.61
N LYS A 92 -10.37 20.12 -3.04
CA LYS A 92 -10.72 20.63 -4.37
C LYS A 92 -10.12 22.00 -4.73
N ASN A 93 -9.66 22.76 -3.73
CA ASN A 93 -9.04 24.07 -3.91
C ASN A 93 -7.51 23.99 -3.98
N GLY A 94 -6.93 22.78 -3.86
CA GLY A 94 -5.49 22.58 -3.85
C GLY A 94 -4.83 22.82 -2.51
N GLN A 95 -5.60 22.79 -1.42
CA GLN A 95 -5.08 22.99 -0.08
C GLN A 95 -4.97 21.65 0.63
N VAL A 96 -4.02 21.55 1.55
CA VAL A 96 -3.90 20.36 2.41
C VAL A 96 -5.15 20.28 3.29
N PHE A 97 -5.93 19.22 3.10
CA PHE A 97 -7.11 18.92 3.90
C PHE A 97 -6.71 18.17 5.19
N SER A 98 -5.88 17.14 5.05
CA SER A 98 -5.33 16.36 6.16
C SER A 98 -4.09 15.58 5.72
N PHE A 99 -3.33 15.08 6.69
CA PHE A 99 -2.21 14.19 6.42
C PHE A 99 -1.93 13.27 7.62
N GLY A 100 -1.23 12.16 7.36
CA GLY A 100 -0.65 11.29 8.37
C GLY A 100 0.78 10.93 7.98
N ASN A 101 1.65 10.75 8.98
CA ASN A 101 3.07 10.56 8.77
C ASN A 101 3.67 9.56 9.76
N SER A 102 4.45 8.60 9.26
CA SER A 102 5.33 7.71 10.01
C SER A 102 6.77 7.76 9.50
N PHE A 103 7.18 8.82 8.78
CA PHE A 103 8.57 9.01 8.38
C PHE A 103 9.49 8.96 9.61
N PHE A 104 10.56 8.19 9.47
CA PHE A 104 11.65 8.10 10.40
C PHE A 104 12.36 9.45 10.54
N ASN A 105 12.47 9.92 11.78
CA ASN A 105 13.13 11.18 12.15
C ASN A 105 14.26 10.98 13.17
N GLY A 106 14.66 9.73 13.41
CA GLY A 106 15.75 9.39 14.31
C GLY A 106 17.12 9.50 13.64
N SER A 107 18.14 8.96 14.31
CA SER A 107 19.49 8.89 13.76
C SER A 107 19.59 7.78 12.72
N PHE A 108 20.02 8.13 11.51
CA PHE A 108 20.40 7.16 10.51
C PHE A 108 21.71 6.49 10.91
N PRO A 109 21.87 5.17 10.67
CA PRO A 109 23.14 4.50 10.91
C PRO A 109 24.21 5.10 9.97
N GLU A 110 25.48 5.10 10.40
CA GLU A 110 26.63 5.54 9.58
C GLU A 110 26.94 4.59 8.40
N SER A 111 25.98 3.77 7.99
CA SER A 111 26.13 2.78 6.91
C SER A 111 26.32 3.50 5.57
N SER A 112 27.42 3.24 4.86
CA SER A 112 27.62 3.80 3.53
C SER A 112 26.72 3.10 2.49
N PRO A 113 26.40 3.73 1.34
CA PRO A 113 25.67 3.07 0.25
C PRO A 113 26.31 1.75 -0.22
N GLU A 114 27.62 1.59 -0.01
CA GLU A 114 28.37 0.36 -0.29
C GLU A 114 28.08 -0.75 0.73
N ALA A 115 27.78 -0.43 1.99
CA ALA A 115 27.38 -1.41 3.00
C ALA A 115 26.07 -2.13 2.63
N ILE A 116 25.15 -1.42 1.94
CA ILE A 116 23.92 -1.99 1.37
C ILE A 116 24.22 -2.87 0.15
N LYS A 117 25.25 -2.55 -0.65
CA LYS A 117 25.69 -3.43 -1.75
C LYS A 117 26.46 -4.67 -1.26
N ALA A 118 26.96 -4.61 -0.02
CA ALA A 118 27.65 -5.67 0.69
C ALA A 118 26.79 -6.25 1.82
N LEU A 119 25.48 -6.45 1.58
CA LEU A 119 24.59 -7.13 2.54
C LEU A 119 25.27 -8.42 3.04
N SER A 120 25.45 -8.49 4.36
CA SER A 120 26.21 -9.55 5.01
C SER A 120 25.47 -10.90 5.01
N LEU A 121 24.15 -10.87 4.79
CA LEU A 121 23.29 -12.03 4.67
C LEU A 121 22.86 -12.24 3.20
N PRO A 122 23.24 -13.36 2.56
CA PRO A 122 22.71 -13.71 1.24
C PRO A 122 21.18 -13.91 1.28
N PRO A 123 20.45 -13.59 0.20
CA PRO A 123 19.00 -13.79 0.15
C PRO A 123 18.55 -15.22 0.50
N MET A 124 19.34 -16.23 0.11
CA MET A 124 19.05 -17.65 0.40
C MET A 124 18.92 -17.90 1.91
N GLU A 125 19.87 -17.39 2.70
CA GLU A 125 19.87 -17.55 4.16
C GLU A 125 18.66 -16.85 4.80
N ALA A 126 18.20 -15.73 4.24
CA ALA A 126 16.97 -15.08 4.71
C ALA A 126 15.74 -15.97 4.53
N LEU A 127 15.58 -16.62 3.37
CA LEU A 127 14.46 -17.55 3.12
C LEU A 127 14.52 -18.78 4.04
N GLU A 128 15.71 -19.34 4.26
CA GLU A 128 15.93 -20.46 5.19
C GLU A 128 15.59 -20.08 6.64
N VAL A 129 15.97 -18.87 7.08
CA VAL A 129 15.61 -18.35 8.41
C VAL A 129 14.10 -18.20 8.53
N ILE A 130 13.40 -17.68 7.51
CA ILE A 130 11.94 -17.55 7.52
C ILE A 130 11.28 -18.93 7.57
N GLN A 131 11.66 -19.84 6.69
CA GLN A 131 11.12 -21.20 6.61
C GLN A 131 11.19 -21.88 7.99
N ARG A 132 12.36 -21.85 8.62
CA ARG A 132 12.59 -22.45 9.94
C ARG A 132 11.84 -21.74 11.06
N THR A 133 11.80 -20.40 11.04
CA THR A 133 11.21 -19.61 12.15
C THR A 133 9.68 -19.69 12.15
N LEU A 134 9.08 -19.71 10.96
CA LEU A 134 7.62 -19.71 10.81
C LEU A 134 7.06 -21.11 10.50
N ASP A 135 7.91 -22.13 10.45
CA ASP A 135 7.55 -23.51 10.08
C ASP A 135 6.78 -23.58 8.74
N LEU A 136 7.29 -22.84 7.73
CA LEU A 136 6.58 -22.72 6.47
C LEU A 136 6.66 -24.03 5.66
N PRO A 137 5.57 -24.43 4.97
CA PRO A 137 5.54 -25.61 4.10
C PRO A 137 6.22 -25.31 2.75
N VAL A 138 7.46 -24.85 2.79
CA VAL A 138 8.27 -24.47 1.63
C VAL A 138 9.40 -25.46 1.50
N ASP A 139 9.60 -26.01 0.30
CA ASP A 139 10.76 -26.87 0.02
C ASP A 139 11.85 -26.07 -0.69
N ILE A 140 12.94 -25.81 0.03
CA ILE A 140 14.19 -25.29 -0.51
C ILE A 140 15.06 -26.49 -0.86
N THR A 141 15.39 -26.66 -2.14
CA THR A 141 16.14 -27.83 -2.64
C THR A 141 17.51 -27.41 -3.17
N SER A 142 18.38 -28.38 -3.48
CA SER A 142 19.66 -28.11 -4.13
C SER A 142 19.53 -27.42 -5.51
N ASN A 143 18.35 -27.46 -6.12
CA ASN A 143 18.05 -26.81 -7.40
C ASN A 143 17.44 -25.41 -7.25
N THR A 144 17.17 -24.98 -6.02
CA THR A 144 16.67 -23.63 -5.73
C THR A 144 17.78 -22.63 -6.01
N LYS A 145 17.43 -21.59 -6.78
CA LYS A 145 18.38 -20.53 -7.17
C LYS A 145 17.82 -19.18 -6.75
N VAL A 146 18.72 -18.24 -6.52
CA VAL A 146 18.38 -16.83 -6.34
C VAL A 146 19.31 -15.97 -7.17
N GLU A 147 18.73 -15.04 -7.92
CA GLU A 147 19.46 -14.14 -8.80
C GLU A 147 18.90 -12.72 -8.68
N PRO A 148 19.75 -11.68 -8.79
CA PRO A 148 19.29 -10.31 -8.80
C PRO A 148 18.44 -10.06 -10.06
N THR A 149 17.41 -9.22 -9.96
CA THR A 149 16.55 -8.88 -11.10
C THR A 149 17.23 -7.94 -12.10
N ASP A 150 18.25 -7.21 -11.65
CA ASP A 150 19.02 -6.26 -12.41
C ASP A 150 20.37 -5.94 -11.71
N GLU A 151 21.19 -5.09 -12.33
CA GLU A 151 22.51 -4.72 -11.80
C GLU A 151 22.46 -3.88 -10.52
N SER A 152 21.32 -3.24 -10.19
CA SER A 152 21.17 -2.45 -8.97
C SER A 152 21.19 -3.32 -7.72
N ARG A 153 20.86 -4.62 -7.86
CA ARG A 153 20.75 -5.59 -6.76
C ARG A 153 19.80 -5.14 -5.63
N GLN A 154 18.83 -4.28 -5.95
CA GLN A 154 17.76 -3.87 -5.03
C GLN A 154 16.54 -4.82 -5.05
N SER A 155 16.58 -5.85 -5.89
CA SER A 155 15.56 -6.89 -5.94
C SER A 155 16.16 -8.17 -6.50
N TYR A 156 15.63 -9.30 -6.06
CA TYR A 156 16.02 -10.64 -6.52
C TYR A 156 14.77 -11.48 -6.77
N ILE A 157 14.97 -12.60 -7.44
CA ILE A 157 13.95 -13.61 -7.64
C ILE A 157 14.50 -14.98 -7.27
N PHE A 158 13.75 -15.70 -6.44
CA PHE A 158 13.99 -17.12 -6.25
C PHE A 158 13.39 -17.90 -7.40
N ARG A 159 13.99 -19.03 -7.74
CA ARG A 159 13.51 -19.98 -8.74
C ARG A 159 13.52 -21.37 -8.15
N ASN A 160 12.57 -22.20 -8.58
CA ASN A 160 12.44 -23.60 -8.15
C ASN A 160 12.24 -23.75 -6.64
N VAL A 161 11.51 -22.83 -6.02
CA VAL A 161 10.98 -23.00 -4.65
C VAL A 161 9.64 -23.73 -4.79
N ARG A 162 9.41 -24.78 -4.00
CA ARG A 162 8.12 -25.50 -4.01
C ARG A 162 7.32 -25.20 -2.75
N GLY A 163 6.01 -25.45 -2.81
CA GLY A 163 5.07 -25.17 -1.72
C GLY A 163 4.47 -23.76 -1.76
N LEU A 164 4.88 -22.93 -2.72
CA LEU A 164 4.37 -21.57 -2.90
C LEU A 164 3.65 -21.44 -4.24
N ARG A 165 2.63 -20.56 -4.28
CA ARG A 165 1.91 -20.18 -5.51
C ARG A 165 2.78 -19.35 -6.46
N ARG A 166 3.75 -18.62 -5.91
CA ARG A 166 4.65 -17.73 -6.66
C ARG A 166 6.07 -17.81 -6.13
N ASP A 167 7.02 -17.60 -7.01
CA ASP A 167 8.44 -17.44 -6.68
C ASP A 167 8.62 -16.25 -5.71
N PRO A 168 9.29 -16.45 -4.54
CA PRO A 168 9.61 -15.35 -3.64
C PRO A 168 10.49 -14.29 -4.29
N THR A 169 10.23 -13.01 -3.98
CA THR A 169 10.99 -11.86 -4.50
C THR A 169 11.59 -11.04 -3.36
N PRO A 170 12.77 -11.41 -2.84
CA PRO A 170 13.36 -10.74 -1.70
C PRO A 170 13.96 -9.40 -2.13
N ARG A 171 13.81 -8.40 -1.26
CA ARG A 171 14.32 -7.04 -1.47
C ARG A 171 14.93 -6.51 -0.19
N PRO A 172 16.10 -5.84 -0.25
CA PRO A 172 16.61 -5.13 0.91
C PRO A 172 15.72 -3.91 1.18
N VAL A 173 15.28 -3.77 2.42
CA VAL A 173 14.53 -2.62 2.91
C VAL A 173 14.99 -2.27 4.32
N TYR A 174 14.88 -1.01 4.69
CA TYR A 174 14.94 -0.63 6.09
C TYR A 174 13.57 -0.79 6.75
N ILE A 175 13.55 -1.09 8.04
CA ILE A 175 12.35 -0.95 8.87
C ILE A 175 12.67 -0.19 10.16
N VAL A 176 11.73 0.63 10.62
CA VAL A 176 11.77 1.22 11.95
C VAL A 176 11.27 0.18 12.95
N LYS A 177 12.15 -0.29 13.84
CA LYS A 177 11.83 -1.24 14.91
C LYS A 177 10.97 -0.56 16.00
N PRO A 178 10.28 -1.32 16.86
CA PRO A 178 9.51 -0.78 17.98
C PRO A 178 10.32 0.10 18.94
N ASN A 179 11.64 -0.12 19.04
CA ASN A 179 12.54 0.70 19.85
C ASN A 179 12.96 2.01 19.16
N GLY A 180 12.40 2.33 17.99
CA GLY A 180 12.67 3.55 17.23
C GLY A 180 13.99 3.54 16.47
N GLN A 181 14.68 2.41 16.32
CA GLN A 181 15.89 2.30 15.51
C GLN A 181 15.59 1.75 14.11
N LEU A 182 16.33 2.20 13.11
CA LEU A 182 16.34 1.55 11.80
C LEU A 182 17.10 0.23 11.86
N ALA A 183 16.63 -0.75 11.09
CA ALA A 183 17.35 -1.99 10.81
C ALA A 183 17.31 -2.25 9.31
N LEU A 184 18.44 -2.64 8.71
CA LEU A 184 18.47 -3.13 7.33
C LEU A 184 18.03 -4.58 7.32
N THR A 185 17.07 -4.90 6.45
CA THR A 185 16.39 -6.19 6.44
C THR A 185 16.19 -6.73 5.04
N TRP A 186 16.06 -8.04 4.91
CA TRP A 186 15.45 -8.68 3.76
C TRP A 186 13.94 -8.75 3.96
N LYS A 187 13.18 -8.04 3.11
CA LYS A 187 11.74 -8.28 2.96
C LYS A 187 11.54 -9.41 1.97
N VAL A 188 10.90 -10.50 2.40
CA VAL A 188 10.62 -11.67 1.56
C VAL A 188 9.13 -11.96 1.57
N GLY A 189 8.53 -11.99 0.38
CA GLY A 189 7.14 -12.40 0.20
C GLY A 189 7.03 -13.91 0.02
N THR A 190 6.18 -14.56 0.82
CA THR A 190 5.83 -15.99 0.68
C THR A 190 4.32 -16.11 0.56
N ASP A 191 3.85 -16.61 -0.59
CA ASP A 191 2.44 -16.71 -0.94
C ASP A 191 2.12 -18.18 -1.28
N ALA A 192 1.21 -18.78 -0.52
CA ALA A 192 0.73 -20.15 -0.64
C ALA A 192 -0.81 -20.17 -0.62
N GLU A 193 -1.42 -21.34 -0.45
CA GLU A 193 -2.88 -21.48 -0.53
C GLU A 193 -3.63 -20.61 0.49
N ASP A 194 -3.30 -20.82 1.76
CA ASP A 194 -3.95 -20.22 2.92
C ASP A 194 -3.01 -19.27 3.70
N MET A 195 -1.94 -18.82 3.04
CA MET A 195 -0.88 -18.05 3.68
C MET A 195 -0.31 -17.03 2.71
N SER A 196 -0.23 -15.78 3.14
CA SER A 196 0.42 -14.71 2.38
C SER A 196 1.16 -13.79 3.32
N TYR A 197 2.48 -13.97 3.41
CA TYR A 197 3.32 -13.23 4.36
C TYR A 197 4.30 -12.31 3.65
N SER A 198 4.56 -11.15 4.26
CA SER A 198 5.80 -10.39 4.06
C SER A 198 6.63 -10.47 5.33
N SER A 199 7.73 -11.22 5.28
CA SER A 199 8.64 -11.41 6.40
C SER A 199 9.87 -10.52 6.28
N TYR A 200 10.35 -9.98 7.39
CA TYR A 200 11.50 -9.08 7.46
C TYR A 200 12.59 -9.74 8.30
N VAL A 201 13.73 -10.05 7.67
CA VAL A 201 14.86 -10.73 8.33
C VAL A 201 16.01 -9.75 8.51
N ASP A 202 16.61 -9.72 9.70
CA ASP A 202 17.82 -8.93 9.97
C ASP A 202 18.93 -9.26 8.95
N ALA A 203 19.45 -8.26 8.26
CA ALA A 203 20.49 -8.43 7.25
C ALA A 203 21.90 -8.04 7.73
N GLU A 204 22.03 -7.52 8.95
CA GLU A 204 23.26 -6.97 9.51
C GLU A 204 23.80 -7.82 10.67
N ASN A 205 22.94 -8.34 11.54
CA ASN A 205 23.34 -9.05 12.75
C ASN A 205 23.33 -10.57 12.57
N LYS A 206 24.29 -11.25 13.22
CA LYS A 206 24.33 -12.71 13.33
C LYS A 206 24.13 -13.15 14.79
N PRO A 207 23.31 -14.19 15.05
CA PRO A 207 22.50 -14.93 14.08
C PRO A 207 21.36 -14.07 13.50
N ALA A 208 21.05 -14.25 12.22
CA ALA A 208 19.93 -13.56 11.59
C ALA A 208 18.60 -14.04 12.20
N THR A 209 17.68 -13.10 12.41
CA THR A 209 16.37 -13.37 13.01
C THR A 209 15.26 -12.70 12.21
N VAL A 210 14.06 -13.28 12.27
CA VAL A 210 12.85 -12.62 11.74
C VAL A 210 12.47 -11.49 12.70
N ILE A 211 12.53 -10.25 12.24
CA ILE A 211 12.22 -9.06 13.03
C ILE A 211 10.71 -8.76 13.02
N ALA A 212 10.06 -8.99 11.87
CA ALA A 212 8.63 -8.75 11.71
C ALA A 212 8.04 -9.68 10.64
N VAL A 213 6.73 -9.92 10.73
CA VAL A 213 5.93 -10.60 9.72
C VAL A 213 4.64 -9.82 9.55
N LEU A 214 4.27 -9.52 8.31
CA LEU A 214 2.94 -9.01 7.95
C LEU A 214 2.15 -10.16 7.33
N ASP A 215 1.01 -10.49 7.92
CA ASP A 215 0.03 -11.41 7.37
C ASP A 215 -0.97 -10.63 6.50
N HIS A 216 -1.07 -11.00 5.23
CA HIS A 216 -1.97 -10.39 4.26
C HIS A 216 -3.24 -11.22 4.04
N VAL A 217 -3.39 -12.37 4.71
CA VAL A 217 -4.62 -13.16 4.66
C VAL A 217 -5.66 -12.51 5.56
N ASP A 218 -6.77 -12.11 4.94
CA ASP A 218 -7.95 -11.68 5.68
C ASP A 218 -8.75 -12.92 6.12
N ARG A 219 -8.97 -13.09 7.41
CA ARG A 219 -9.67 -14.23 8.00
C ARG A 219 -10.90 -13.76 8.75
N TRP A 220 -12.03 -14.41 8.47
CA TRP A 220 -13.30 -14.09 9.11
C TRP A 220 -13.68 -15.19 10.08
N ILE A 221 -13.64 -14.84 11.37
CA ILE A 221 -14.04 -15.73 12.46
C ILE A 221 -15.41 -15.28 12.97
N TYR A 222 -16.34 -16.23 13.10
CA TYR A 222 -17.68 -16.00 13.64
C TYR A 222 -17.93 -16.87 14.85
N GLU A 223 -18.40 -16.27 15.93
CA GLU A 223 -19.03 -17.02 17.00
C GLU A 223 -20.47 -17.37 16.61
N VAL A 224 -20.75 -18.66 16.41
CA VAL A 224 -22.10 -19.15 16.08
C VAL A 224 -22.64 -20.06 17.17
N TYR A 225 -23.97 -20.19 17.22
CA TYR A 225 -24.58 -21.35 17.86
C TYR A 225 -24.62 -22.47 16.83
N PRO A 226 -24.05 -23.65 17.12
CA PRO A 226 -24.05 -24.75 16.18
C PRO A 226 -25.50 -25.21 15.87
N PHE A 227 -25.69 -25.79 14.69
CA PHE A 227 -26.98 -26.36 14.33
C PHE A 227 -27.37 -27.48 15.29
N GLY A 228 -28.62 -27.47 15.77
CA GLY A 228 -29.14 -28.45 16.73
C GLY A 228 -29.32 -27.92 18.15
N VAL A 229 -28.90 -26.67 18.43
CA VAL A 229 -29.11 -26.02 19.72
C VAL A 229 -30.51 -25.40 19.80
N GLY A 230 -31.25 -25.74 20.85
CA GLY A 230 -32.65 -25.30 21.02
C GLY A 230 -32.81 -23.85 21.48
N SER A 231 -31.79 -23.27 22.10
CA SER A 231 -31.83 -21.90 22.63
C SER A 231 -30.42 -21.30 22.78
N PRO A 232 -30.18 -20.07 22.31
CA PRO A 232 -28.94 -19.33 22.54
C PRO A 232 -28.57 -19.09 24.01
N ALA A 233 -29.53 -19.19 24.93
CA ALA A 233 -29.31 -18.94 26.36
C ALA A 233 -28.68 -20.15 27.08
N ASP A 234 -28.74 -21.33 26.48
CA ASP A 234 -28.41 -22.59 27.14
C ASP A 234 -27.03 -23.14 26.73
N GLU A 235 -26.36 -22.54 25.75
CA GLU A 235 -25.05 -22.99 25.26
C GLU A 235 -24.08 -21.84 25.01
N VAL A 236 -22.80 -22.20 24.90
CA VAL A 236 -21.70 -21.28 24.56
C VAL A 236 -21.53 -21.29 23.04
N ARG A 237 -21.28 -20.12 22.46
CA ARG A 237 -20.99 -20.01 21.04
C ARG A 237 -19.70 -20.75 20.69
N THR A 238 -19.64 -21.27 19.48
CA THR A 238 -18.43 -21.89 18.89
C THR A 238 -17.91 -21.01 17.78
N GLU A 239 -16.59 -20.83 17.72
CA GLU A 239 -15.96 -20.14 16.60
C GLU A 239 -15.96 -21.03 15.35
N ILE A 240 -16.36 -20.44 14.22
CA ILE A 240 -16.20 -21.02 12.89
C ILE A 240 -15.44 -20.03 12.01
N GLU A 241 -14.50 -20.56 11.25
CA GLU A 241 -13.65 -19.81 10.31
C GLU A 241 -14.19 -19.98 8.89
N ASP A 242 -14.33 -18.86 8.17
CA ASP A 242 -14.74 -18.79 6.76
C ASP A 242 -15.90 -19.74 6.37
N PRO A 243 -17.07 -19.67 7.05
CA PRO A 243 -18.14 -20.65 6.93
C PRO A 243 -18.94 -20.57 5.62
N GLN A 244 -18.61 -19.63 4.73
CA GLN A 244 -19.26 -19.48 3.44
C GLN A 244 -19.18 -20.76 2.59
N ASP A 245 -20.32 -21.27 2.15
CA ASP A 245 -20.37 -22.28 1.09
C ASP A 245 -20.05 -21.61 -0.25
N SER A 246 -18.97 -22.04 -0.90
CA SER A 246 -18.48 -21.42 -2.15
C SER A 246 -19.37 -21.70 -3.37
N LYS A 247 -20.31 -22.65 -3.31
CA LYS A 247 -21.31 -22.89 -4.37
C LYS A 247 -22.54 -22.02 -4.19
N ALA A 248 -23.02 -21.87 -2.94
CA ALA A 248 -24.17 -21.03 -2.60
C ALA A 248 -23.81 -19.54 -2.53
N SER A 249 -22.56 -19.23 -2.17
CA SER A 249 -22.02 -17.88 -2.07
C SER A 249 -20.67 -17.77 -2.79
N PRO A 250 -20.65 -17.75 -4.13
CA PRO A 250 -19.41 -17.74 -4.93
C PRO A 250 -18.48 -16.55 -4.67
N PHE A 251 -18.97 -15.49 -4.04
CA PHE A 251 -18.21 -14.29 -3.68
C PHE A 251 -18.03 -14.12 -2.17
N GLY A 252 -18.28 -15.16 -1.37
CA GLY A 252 -18.31 -15.06 0.09
C GLY A 252 -19.53 -14.29 0.60
N TRP A 253 -19.58 -14.02 1.91
CA TRP A 253 -20.73 -13.33 2.55
C TRP A 253 -20.61 -11.80 2.57
N HIS A 254 -19.40 -11.25 2.41
CA HIS A 254 -19.11 -9.81 2.53
C HIS A 254 -18.80 -9.10 1.21
N ASN A 255 -18.96 -9.78 0.08
CA ASN A 255 -18.84 -9.16 -1.23
C ASN A 255 -20.22 -9.10 -1.90
N PRO A 256 -20.80 -7.91 -2.07
CA PRO A 256 -22.03 -7.75 -2.81
C PRO A 256 -21.76 -7.93 -4.31
N LEU A 257 -22.05 -9.13 -4.82
CA LEU A 257 -22.35 -9.39 -6.24
C LEU A 257 -21.25 -8.94 -7.22
N ASN A 258 -19.99 -9.32 -6.97
CA ASN A 258 -18.86 -9.04 -7.87
C ASN A 258 -18.56 -7.54 -8.02
N ALA A 259 -18.83 -6.73 -6.98
CA ALA A 259 -18.39 -5.36 -6.94
C ALA A 259 -16.86 -5.31 -6.81
N THR A 260 -16.19 -4.49 -7.62
CA THR A 260 -14.75 -4.21 -7.54
C THR A 260 -14.38 -3.39 -6.29
N THR A 261 -15.36 -3.09 -5.43
CA THR A 261 -15.20 -2.40 -4.15
C THR A 261 -15.73 -3.31 -3.06
N ASN A 262 -14.85 -3.81 -2.19
CA ASN A 262 -15.29 -4.39 -0.92
C ASN A 262 -16.06 -3.31 -0.16
N THR A 263 -17.26 -3.64 0.32
CA THR A 263 -17.96 -2.78 1.27
C THR A 263 -17.31 -2.97 2.63
N TYR A 264 -17.02 -1.87 3.35
CA TYR A 264 -16.50 -1.91 4.73
C TYR A 264 -17.62 -2.08 5.77
N ASP A 265 -18.83 -2.40 5.30
CA ASP A 265 -19.95 -2.78 6.13
C ASP A 265 -20.16 -4.29 6.04
N THR A 266 -20.88 -4.85 7.00
CA THR A 266 -21.21 -6.28 7.08
C THR A 266 -22.33 -6.66 6.10
N THR A 267 -22.38 -6.03 4.93
CA THR A 267 -23.35 -6.33 3.87
C THR A 267 -22.65 -7.05 2.72
N GLY A 268 -23.28 -8.08 2.18
CA GLY A 268 -22.79 -8.74 0.97
C GLY A 268 -23.89 -9.45 0.20
N ASN A 269 -23.51 -10.37 -0.71
CA ASN A 269 -24.44 -10.90 -1.72
C ASN A 269 -25.63 -11.69 -1.16
N ASN A 270 -25.55 -12.17 0.09
CA ASN A 270 -26.52 -13.08 0.71
C ASN A 270 -26.80 -12.75 2.20
N VAL A 271 -26.11 -11.76 2.77
CA VAL A 271 -26.21 -11.39 4.19
C VAL A 271 -26.30 -9.88 4.33
N VAL A 272 -27.25 -9.41 5.14
CA VAL A 272 -27.30 -8.04 5.67
C VAL A 272 -27.23 -8.17 7.19
N VAL A 273 -26.10 -7.84 7.80
CA VAL A 273 -26.01 -7.75 9.27
C VAL A 273 -26.38 -6.33 9.69
N GLY A 274 -27.54 -6.20 10.35
CA GLY A 274 -28.00 -4.95 10.96
C GLY A 274 -27.85 -4.99 12.48
N GLY A 275 -27.35 -3.92 13.08
CA GLY A 275 -27.53 -3.68 14.52
C GLY A 275 -29.01 -3.56 14.87
N ALA A 276 -29.40 -3.98 16.07
CA ALA A 276 -30.77 -4.18 16.54
C ALA A 276 -31.74 -2.98 16.45
N SER A 277 -31.30 -1.82 15.96
CA SER A 277 -32.14 -0.63 15.73
C SER A 277 -32.84 -0.59 14.36
N TYR A 278 -32.58 -1.53 13.44
CA TYR A 278 -33.18 -1.53 12.10
C TYR A 278 -34.51 -2.31 11.96
N LEU A 279 -35.02 -2.90 13.03
CA LEU A 279 -36.32 -3.60 13.05
C LEU A 279 -37.43 -2.71 13.59
N ALA A 280 -37.63 -1.55 12.97
CA ALA A 280 -38.84 -0.75 13.14
C ALA A 280 -39.60 -0.67 11.81
N TRP A 281 -40.55 -1.62 11.66
CA TRP A 281 -41.82 -1.47 10.94
C TRP A 281 -41.78 -1.23 9.42
N ARG A 282 -42.09 -2.28 8.64
CA ARG A 282 -42.89 -2.14 7.40
C ARG A 282 -43.91 -3.28 7.32
N PRO A 283 -45.21 -3.02 7.06
CA PRO A 283 -46.22 -4.06 6.89
C PRO A 283 -46.07 -4.75 5.54
N ALA A 284 -46.50 -6.01 5.52
CA ALA A 284 -46.48 -6.91 4.38
C ALA A 284 -47.31 -6.42 3.18
N SER A 285 -46.79 -6.65 1.97
CA SER A 285 -47.58 -7.01 0.78
C SER A 285 -46.68 -7.38 -0.40
N GLY A 286 -46.88 -8.54 -1.03
CA GLY A 286 -46.35 -8.82 -2.37
C GLY A 286 -46.05 -10.29 -2.64
N HIS A 287 -46.93 -10.95 -3.41
CA HIS A 287 -46.95 -12.39 -3.68
C HIS A 287 -45.81 -12.93 -4.55
N LYS A 288 -45.63 -14.25 -4.41
CA LYS A 288 -44.90 -15.18 -5.28
C LYS A 288 -45.38 -15.17 -6.73
N SER A 289 -44.44 -15.36 -7.65
CA SER A 289 -44.48 -16.42 -8.67
C SER A 289 -43.06 -16.91 -8.90
#